data_AF-A0A7V5BEN6-F1
#
_entry.id   AF-A0A7V5BEN6-F1
#
_cell.length_a   1.000
_cell.length_b   1.000
_cell.length_c   1.000
_cell.angle_alpha   90.00
_cell.angle_beta   90.00
_cell.angle_gamma   90.00
#
_symmetry.space_group_name_H-M   'P 1'
#
loop_
_entity.id
_entity.type
_entity.pdbx_description
1 polymer ?
#
loop_
_entity_poly.entity_id
_entity_poly.type
_entity_poly.pdbx_seq_one_letter_code
_entity_poly.pdbx_strand_id
1 'polypeptide(L)'
;MKRKKNDFIHQPIFPGGLKAMRAFIQEHLVYPKEAFDAKIQGKVFVKYIVNESGDVIDAKVIHGLGYGCDEEAVRVVRKLKFNVKKTRGLKLKHNKSIRIHFNYNQAAQQKIKQTSKPFSQISYTTVKKDSPDSSPPKDKGESYGYEIQF
;
A
#
# COMPACT_ATOMS: atom_id res chain seq x y z
N MET A 1 7.80 44.66 25.23
CA MET A 1 7.22 44.23 23.94
C MET A 1 6.95 42.73 23.95
N LYS A 2 5.69 42.28 23.95
CA LYS A 2 5.34 40.86 23.73
C LYS A 2 5.43 40.59 22.22
N ARG A 3 6.40 39.79 21.76
CA ARG A 3 6.42 39.30 20.37
C ARG A 3 5.16 38.47 20.16
N LYS A 4 4.20 38.95 19.35
CA LYS A 4 3.08 38.13 18.89
C LYS A 4 3.69 36.94 18.13
N LYS A 5 3.51 35.73 18.64
CA LYS A 5 3.78 34.51 17.88
C LYS A 5 2.78 34.50 16.75
N ASN A 6 3.25 34.92 15.60
CA ASN A 6 2.49 34.92 14.37
C ASN A 6 2.38 33.46 13.90
N ASP A 7 1.37 32.75 14.39
CA ASP A 7 1.05 31.37 14.01
C ASP A 7 0.43 31.33 12.60
N PHE A 8 1.20 31.76 11.61
CA PHE A 8 0.79 31.75 10.21
C PHE A 8 0.95 30.37 9.55
N ILE A 9 1.81 29.51 10.11
CA ILE A 9 2.10 28.20 9.56
C ILE A 9 1.21 27.17 10.24
N HIS A 10 0.26 26.62 9.49
CA HIS A 10 -0.57 25.52 9.95
C HIS A 10 0.11 24.18 9.64
N GLN A 11 0.04 23.25 10.58
CA GLN A 11 0.54 21.90 10.37
C GLN A 11 -0.53 21.02 9.67
N PRO A 12 -0.14 20.05 8.83
CA PRO A 12 -1.07 19.09 8.25
C PRO A 12 -1.70 18.25 9.36
N ILE A 13 -3.03 18.10 9.35
CA ILE A 13 -3.75 17.26 10.30
C ILE A 13 -4.48 16.17 9.51
N PHE A 14 -4.32 14.91 9.91
CA PHE A 14 -5.08 13.83 9.29
C PHE A 14 -6.57 13.97 9.63
N PRO A 15 -7.52 13.72 8.71
CA PRO A 15 -8.95 13.78 9.02
C PRO A 15 -9.30 12.82 10.16
N GLY A 16 -9.94 13.33 11.22
CA GLY A 16 -10.18 12.54 12.44
C GLY A 16 -8.98 12.44 13.40
N GLY A 17 -7.90 13.18 13.13
CA GLY A 17 -6.74 13.32 13.98
C GLY A 17 -5.84 12.08 14.02
N LEU A 18 -4.99 12.03 15.05
CA LEU A 18 -3.96 10.99 15.17
C LEU A 18 -4.53 9.58 15.39
N LYS A 19 -5.70 9.49 16.04
CA LYS A 19 -6.38 8.20 16.32
C LYS A 19 -6.90 7.58 15.02
N ALA A 20 -7.60 8.35 14.19
CA ALA A 20 -8.09 7.90 12.90
C ALA A 20 -6.94 7.49 11.97
N MET A 21 -5.84 8.25 11.97
CA MET A 21 -4.65 7.90 11.20
C MET A 21 -4.07 6.54 11.61
N ARG A 22 -3.98 6.26 12.92
CA ARG A 22 -3.48 4.98 13.42
C ARG A 22 -4.41 3.82 13.05
N ALA A 23 -5.73 4.02 13.16
CA ALA A 23 -6.71 3.02 12.76
C ALA A 23 -6.62 2.72 11.25
N PHE A 24 -6.56 3.76 10.42
CA PHE A 24 -6.38 3.63 8.97
C PHE A 24 -5.12 2.84 8.62
N ILE A 25 -4.01 3.14 9.30
CA ILE A 25 -2.76 2.39 9.10
C ILE A 25 -2.97 0.93 9.48
N GLN A 26 -3.50 0.63 10.67
CA GLN A 26 -3.72 -0.75 11.11
C GLN A 26 -4.64 -1.54 10.17
N GLU A 27 -5.66 -0.90 9.62
CA GLU A 27 -6.60 -1.50 8.67
C GLU A 27 -5.96 -1.81 7.31
N HIS A 28 -5.07 -0.94 6.84
CA HIS A 28 -4.42 -1.08 5.52
C HIS A 28 -3.05 -1.75 5.57
N LEU A 29 -2.50 -1.98 6.78
CA LEU A 29 -1.20 -2.58 7.01
C LEU A 29 -1.30 -4.09 6.78
N VAL A 30 -0.57 -4.55 5.78
CA VAL A 30 -0.42 -5.98 5.52
C VAL A 30 0.88 -6.41 6.13
N TYR A 31 0.84 -7.49 6.91
CA TYR A 31 2.02 -8.09 7.50
C TYR A 31 2.65 -9.04 6.45
N PRO A 32 3.87 -8.78 5.94
CA PRO A 32 4.51 -9.60 4.91
C PRO A 32 4.71 -11.05 5.37
N LYS A 33 4.65 -11.99 4.43
CA LYS A 33 4.84 -13.42 4.73
C LYS A 33 6.25 -13.71 5.29
N GLU A 34 7.28 -13.09 4.74
CA GLU A 34 8.67 -13.27 5.18
C GLU A 34 8.86 -12.89 6.66
N ALA A 35 8.38 -11.71 7.04
CA ALA A 35 8.43 -11.27 8.43
C ALA A 35 7.60 -12.19 9.35
N PHE A 36 6.52 -12.79 8.82
CA PHE A 36 5.62 -13.64 9.59
C PHE A 36 6.25 -14.99 9.88
N ASP A 37 6.83 -15.62 8.85
CA ASP A 37 7.52 -16.90 8.95
C ASP A 37 8.76 -16.77 9.86
N ALA A 38 9.45 -15.64 9.79
CA ALA A 38 10.58 -15.31 10.68
C ALA A 38 10.16 -14.78 12.07
N LYS A 39 8.86 -14.66 12.37
CA LYS A 39 8.29 -14.16 13.64
C LYS A 39 8.90 -12.83 14.09
N ILE A 40 9.21 -11.96 13.14
CA ILE A 40 9.82 -10.67 13.42
C ILE A 40 8.79 -9.74 14.04
N GLN A 41 9.21 -8.82 14.89
CA GLN A 41 8.33 -7.80 15.44
C GLN A 41 9.15 -6.57 15.76
N GLY A 42 8.53 -5.41 15.64
CA GLY A 42 9.27 -4.18 15.82
C GLY A 42 8.57 -2.98 15.24
N LYS A 43 9.36 -1.95 15.00
CA LYS A 43 8.83 -0.61 14.74
C LYS A 43 9.60 0.00 13.58
N VAL A 44 8.88 0.32 12.53
CA VAL A 44 9.42 0.98 11.35
C VAL A 44 9.19 2.48 11.49
N PHE A 45 10.25 3.25 11.24
CA PHE A 45 10.20 4.71 11.25
C PHE A 45 10.26 5.22 9.81
N VAL A 46 9.18 5.87 9.38
CA VAL A 46 9.06 6.42 8.04
C VAL A 46 9.02 7.94 8.14
N LYS A 47 9.92 8.59 7.40
CA LYS A 47 9.91 10.03 7.14
C LYS A 47 9.14 10.27 5.85
N TYR A 48 8.26 11.24 5.84
CA TYR A 48 7.49 11.57 4.65
C TYR A 48 7.24 13.07 4.54
N ILE A 49 6.99 13.52 3.32
CA ILE A 49 6.74 14.91 2.99
C ILE A 49 5.31 15.05 2.50
N VAL A 50 4.56 15.97 3.12
CA VAL A 50 3.18 16.30 2.75
C VAL A 50 3.19 17.61 1.96
N ASN A 51 2.52 17.63 0.81
CA ASN A 51 2.33 18.83 0.00
C ASN A 51 1.19 19.71 0.53
N GLU A 52 0.97 20.88 -0.08
CA GLU A 52 -0.14 21.78 0.25
C GLU A 52 -1.54 21.20 0.01
N SER A 53 -1.67 20.21 -0.87
CA SER A 53 -2.92 19.50 -1.15
C SER A 53 -3.23 18.43 -0.08
N GLY A 54 -2.26 18.11 0.77
CA GLY A 54 -2.37 17.07 1.78
C GLY A 54 -1.96 15.67 1.31
N ASP A 55 -1.42 15.54 0.10
CA ASP A 55 -0.89 14.28 -0.41
C ASP A 55 0.56 14.07 0.05
N VAL A 56 0.92 12.81 0.26
CA VAL A 56 2.31 12.42 0.54
C VAL A 56 3.07 12.31 -0.77
N ILE A 57 4.06 13.19 -0.97
CA ILE A 57 4.86 13.25 -2.21
C ILE A 57 6.15 12.43 -2.12
N ASP A 58 6.69 12.27 -0.92
CA ASP A 58 7.91 11.52 -0.68
C ASP A 58 7.78 10.76 0.64
N ALA A 59 8.27 9.52 0.67
CA ALA A 59 8.23 8.65 1.83
C ALA A 59 9.49 7.77 1.82
N LYS A 60 10.28 7.90 2.88
CA LYS A 60 11.57 7.22 3.06
C LYS A 60 11.64 6.58 4.44
N VAL A 61 12.11 5.34 4.50
CA VAL A 61 12.37 4.64 5.76
C VAL A 61 13.67 5.18 6.36
N ILE A 62 13.61 5.63 7.62
CA ILE A 62 14.81 6.03 8.39
C ILE A 62 15.38 4.84 9.13
N HIS A 63 14.49 4.07 9.76
CA HIS A 63 14.85 2.88 10.52
C HIS A 63 13.84 1.79 10.20
N GLY A 64 14.34 0.78 9.50
CA GLY A 64 13.56 -0.34 9.01
C GLY A 64 13.71 -1.57 9.88
N LEU A 65 12.80 -2.51 9.68
CA LEU A 65 12.84 -3.84 10.29
C LEU A 65 13.29 -4.91 9.28
N GLY A 66 13.26 -4.60 7.98
CA GLY A 66 13.48 -5.56 6.89
C GLY A 66 12.30 -6.50 6.66
N TYR A 67 12.55 -7.60 5.95
CA TYR A 67 11.59 -8.70 5.71
C TYR A 67 10.26 -8.26 5.04
N GLY A 68 10.32 -7.24 4.18
CA GLY A 68 9.15 -6.69 3.50
C GLY A 68 8.36 -5.64 4.32
N CYS A 69 8.68 -5.44 5.61
CA CYS A 69 7.93 -4.53 6.47
C CYS A 69 8.14 -3.06 6.07
N ASP A 70 9.30 -2.75 5.51
CA ASP A 70 9.71 -1.40 5.16
C ASP A 70 8.96 -0.92 3.91
N GLU A 71 8.83 -1.79 2.91
CA GLU A 71 8.08 -1.60 1.68
C GLU A 71 6.59 -1.43 1.98
N GLU A 72 6.03 -2.31 2.82
CA GLU A 72 4.64 -2.22 3.25
C GLU A 72 4.36 -0.94 4.05
N ALA A 73 5.27 -0.53 4.92
CA ALA A 73 5.15 0.73 5.65
C ALA A 73 5.11 1.93 4.69
N VAL A 74 6.01 1.98 3.69
CA VAL A 74 6.03 3.04 2.68
C VAL A 74 4.75 3.05 1.86
N ARG A 75 4.25 1.88 1.44
CA ARG A 75 2.99 1.73 0.68
C ARG A 75 1.81 2.34 1.43
N VAL A 76 1.65 2.03 2.71
CA VAL A 76 0.55 2.55 3.53
C VAL A 76 0.69 4.05 3.76
N VAL A 77 1.90 4.54 4.05
CA VAL A 77 2.14 5.98 4.28
C VAL A 77 1.81 6.81 3.03
N ARG A 78 2.14 6.32 1.83
CA ARG A 78 1.78 6.99 0.57
C ARG A 78 0.28 7.12 0.32
N LYS A 79 -0.54 6.27 0.95
CA LYS A 79 -2.02 6.35 0.84
C LYS A 79 -2.64 7.37 1.79
N LEU A 80 -1.87 7.95 2.72
CA LEU A 80 -2.40 8.91 3.68
C LEU A 80 -2.75 10.23 2.97
N LYS A 81 -3.94 10.74 3.30
CA LYS A 81 -4.44 12.05 2.88
C LYS A 81 -4.58 12.94 4.11
N PHE A 82 -3.93 14.09 4.11
CA PHE A 82 -3.95 15.06 5.18
C PHE A 82 -4.81 16.27 4.83
N ASN A 83 -5.38 16.93 5.84
CA ASN A 83 -6.02 18.22 5.67
C ASN A 83 -4.99 19.32 5.98
N VAL A 84 -4.68 20.15 4.99
CA VAL A 84 -3.74 21.27 5.09
C VAL A 84 -4.50 22.57 4.95
N LYS A 85 -4.38 23.45 5.94
CA LYS A 85 -4.93 24.80 5.84
C LYS A 85 -4.01 25.66 4.98
N LYS A 86 -4.59 26.34 4.00
CA LYS A 86 -3.85 27.26 3.12
C LYS A 86 -3.25 28.40 3.95
N THR A 87 -1.92 28.56 3.90
CA THR A 87 -1.21 29.67 4.54
C THR A 87 -0.98 30.78 3.51
N ARG A 88 -1.74 31.88 3.55
CA ARG A 88 -1.49 33.16 2.83
C ARG A 88 -0.90 33.05 1.41
N GLY A 89 -1.30 32.05 0.62
CA GLY A 89 -0.80 31.81 -0.74
C GLY A 89 0.58 31.13 -0.85
N LEU A 90 1.24 30.78 0.26
CA LEU A 90 2.52 30.09 0.28
C LEU A 90 2.35 28.57 0.20
N LYS A 91 3.10 27.98 -0.73
CA LYS A 91 3.21 26.54 -0.97
C LYS A 91 4.23 25.93 -0.01
N LEU A 92 3.78 25.21 1.01
CA LEU A 92 4.65 24.63 2.03
C LEU A 92 4.72 23.11 1.91
N LYS A 93 5.95 22.59 1.98
CA LYS A 93 6.23 21.16 2.12
C LYS A 93 6.49 20.85 3.59
N HIS A 94 5.68 19.96 4.17
CA HIS A 94 5.80 19.60 5.58
C HIS A 94 6.53 18.27 5.73
N ASN A 95 7.67 18.30 6.41
CA ASN A 95 8.41 17.09 6.74
C ASN A 95 7.87 16.47 8.03
N LYS A 96 7.46 15.21 7.98
CA LYS A 96 6.90 14.47 9.12
C LYS A 96 7.51 13.09 9.24
N SER A 97 7.42 12.54 10.44
CA SER A 97 7.83 11.17 10.75
C SER A 97 6.70 10.42 11.43
N ILE A 98 6.49 9.16 11.04
CA ILE A 98 5.56 8.25 11.68
C ILE A 98 6.27 6.97 12.10
N ARG A 99 5.82 6.43 13.22
CA ARG A 99 6.26 5.16 13.76
C ARG A 99 5.14 4.15 13.60
N ILE A 100 5.37 3.10 12.81
CA ILE A 100 4.42 2.02 12.57
C ILE A 100 4.89 0.81 13.38
N HIS A 101 3.98 0.20 14.13
CA HIS A 101 4.27 -0.98 14.94
C HIS A 101 3.82 -2.21 14.16
N PHE A 102 4.77 -3.09 13.88
CA PHE A 102 4.52 -4.42 13.33
C PHE A 102 4.45 -5.39 14.51
N ASN A 103 3.23 -5.67 14.92
CA ASN A 103 2.96 -6.62 15.99
C ASN A 103 2.53 -7.95 15.38
N TYR A 104 3.21 -9.01 15.79
CA TYR A 104 2.83 -10.36 15.44
C TYR A 104 1.59 -10.79 16.26
N ASN A 105 0.40 -10.72 15.66
CA ASN A 105 -0.82 -11.27 16.27
C ASN A 105 -1.25 -12.54 15.52
N GLN A 106 -0.91 -13.71 16.09
CA GLN A 106 -1.27 -15.02 15.53
C GLN A 106 -2.78 -15.22 15.35
N ALA A 107 -3.61 -14.57 16.17
CA ALA A 107 -5.06 -14.78 16.16
C ALA A 107 -5.78 -14.12 14.97
N ALA A 108 -5.26 -13.01 14.42
CA ALA A 108 -5.87 -12.32 13.29
C ALA A 108 -5.68 -13.10 11.96
N GLN A 109 -4.61 -13.89 11.86
CA GLN A 109 -4.25 -14.64 10.66
C GLN A 109 -5.09 -15.89 10.41
N GLN A 110 -5.71 -16.45 11.47
CA GLN A 110 -6.62 -17.58 11.33
C GLN A 110 -7.87 -17.21 10.49
N LYS A 111 -8.20 -15.92 10.37
CA LYS A 111 -9.33 -15.46 9.55
C LYS A 111 -9.03 -15.32 8.06
N ILE A 112 -7.78 -15.11 7.64
CA ILE A 112 -7.42 -14.91 6.21
C ILE A 112 -7.17 -16.25 5.49
N LYS A 113 -6.62 -17.26 6.19
CA LYS A 113 -6.43 -18.61 5.62
C LYS A 113 -7.72 -19.41 5.42
N GLN A 114 -8.85 -18.97 5.99
CA GLN A 114 -10.15 -19.62 5.83
C GLN A 114 -10.96 -19.08 4.63
N THR A 115 -10.49 -18.02 3.96
CA THR A 115 -11.15 -17.48 2.74
C THR A 115 -10.38 -17.83 1.47
N SER A 116 -9.60 -18.92 1.47
CA SER A 116 -9.10 -19.53 0.23
C SER A 116 -9.97 -20.73 -0.18
N LYS A 117 -11.04 -20.40 -0.89
CA LYS A 117 -11.66 -21.12 -2.03
C LYS A 117 -12.51 -22.35 -1.72
N PRO A 118 -13.68 -22.47 -2.40
CA PRO A 118 -13.70 -23.40 -3.52
C PRO A 118 -13.77 -22.69 -4.87
N PHE A 119 -12.96 -23.22 -5.79
CA PHE A 119 -12.99 -23.00 -7.22
C PHE A 119 -14.37 -23.37 -7.77
N SER A 120 -15.01 -22.47 -8.51
CA SER A 120 -16.27 -22.74 -9.22
C SER A 120 -16.00 -23.79 -10.30
N GLN A 121 -16.50 -25.02 -10.10
CA GLN A 121 -16.43 -26.08 -11.11
C GLN A 121 -17.34 -25.70 -12.29
N ILE A 122 -16.75 -25.54 -13.48
CA ILE A 122 -17.50 -25.48 -14.73
C ILE A 122 -17.97 -26.91 -15.04
N SER A 123 -19.28 -27.13 -15.04
CA SER A 123 -19.91 -28.37 -15.50
C SER A 123 -20.07 -28.32 -17.02
N TYR A 124 -19.30 -29.14 -17.76
CA TYR A 124 -19.71 -29.57 -19.09
C TYR A 124 -20.41 -30.91 -18.94
N THR A 125 -21.70 -30.94 -19.23
CA THR A 125 -22.41 -32.20 -19.42
C THR A 125 -22.01 -32.79 -20.78
N THR A 126 -21.77 -34.09 -20.75
CA THR A 126 -21.36 -34.91 -21.88
C THR A 126 -22.43 -35.00 -22.95
N VAL A 127 -22.04 -34.87 -24.22
CA VAL A 127 -22.64 -35.65 -25.31
C VAL A 127 -21.52 -36.52 -25.87
N LYS A 128 -21.63 -37.84 -25.70
CA LYS A 128 -20.70 -38.82 -26.27
C LYS A 128 -20.72 -38.75 -27.79
N LYS A 129 -19.55 -38.66 -28.44
CA LYS A 129 -19.18 -39.48 -29.61
C LYS A 129 -17.69 -39.32 -29.95
N ASP A 130 -16.92 -40.37 -29.70
CA ASP A 130 -15.66 -40.79 -30.34
C ASP A 130 -14.44 -39.82 -30.41
N SER A 131 -13.36 -40.18 -29.69
CA SER A 131 -11.97 -39.78 -29.98
C SER A 131 -11.46 -40.46 -31.28
N PRO A 132 -10.36 -40.06 -31.97
CA PRO A 132 -9.27 -39.17 -31.55
C PRO A 132 -8.77 -38.15 -32.63
N ASP A 133 -7.93 -37.22 -32.16
CA ASP A 133 -6.91 -36.45 -32.90
C ASP A 133 -7.37 -35.48 -34.02
N SER A 134 -7.39 -34.18 -33.73
CA SER A 134 -7.18 -33.14 -34.75
C SER A 134 -6.91 -31.76 -34.15
N SER A 135 -5.77 -31.22 -34.58
CA SER A 135 -5.25 -29.84 -34.53
C SER A 135 -6.29 -28.71 -34.55
N PRO A 136 -6.04 -27.56 -33.88
CA PRO A 136 -6.76 -26.33 -34.18
C PRO A 136 -6.21 -25.64 -35.46
N PRO A 137 -7.09 -25.23 -36.40
CA PRO A 137 -6.75 -24.42 -37.58
C PRO A 137 -6.55 -22.93 -37.29
N LYS A 138 -5.81 -22.30 -38.23
CA LYS A 138 -5.44 -20.88 -38.39
C LYS A 138 -6.64 -19.95 -38.63
N ASP A 139 -6.52 -18.68 -38.17
CA ASP A 139 -6.91 -17.36 -38.76
C ASP A 139 -7.34 -16.36 -37.66
N LYS A 140 -7.09 -15.04 -37.62
CA LYS A 140 -6.31 -14.02 -38.36
C LYS A 140 -6.04 -12.84 -37.40
N GLY A 141 -4.92 -12.12 -37.60
CA GLY A 141 -4.67 -10.72 -37.18
C GLY A 141 -4.50 -10.49 -35.67
N GLU A 142 -3.47 -9.84 -35.13
CA GLU A 142 -2.75 -8.67 -35.62
C GLU A 142 -1.27 -8.74 -35.19
N SER A 143 -0.44 -8.21 -36.08
CA SER A 143 1.02 -8.23 -36.05
C SER A 143 1.57 -7.04 -35.25
N TYR A 144 2.51 -7.29 -34.33
CA TYR A 144 3.44 -6.27 -33.84
C TYR A 144 4.85 -6.86 -33.77
N GLY A 145 5.63 -6.63 -34.83
CA GLY A 145 7.07 -6.83 -34.83
C GLY A 145 7.79 -5.53 -34.47
N TYR A 146 8.92 -5.65 -33.76
CA TYR A 146 9.91 -4.58 -33.67
C TYR A 146 11.27 -5.15 -34.08
N GLU A 147 11.87 -4.54 -35.09
CA GLU A 147 13.24 -4.81 -35.54
C GLU A 147 14.23 -4.03 -34.66
N ILE A 148 15.34 -4.68 -34.32
CA ILE A 148 16.51 -4.02 -33.73
C ILE A 148 17.61 -4.10 -34.79
N GLN A 149 18.04 -2.95 -35.30
CA GLN A 149 19.19 -2.83 -36.20
C GLN A 149 20.46 -2.57 -35.38
N PHE A 150 21.54 -3.27 -35.72
CA PHE A 150 22.90 -3.00 -35.25
C PHE A 150 23.65 -2.18 -36.29
#